data_AF-A0A7C5W5K2-F1
#
_entry.id   AF-A0A7C5W5K2-F1
#
_cell.length_a   1.000
_cell.length_b   1.000
_cell.length_c   1.000
_cell.angle_alpha   90.00
_cell.angle_beta   90.00
_cell.angle_gamma   90.00
#
_symmetry.space_group_name_H-M   'P 1'
#
loop_
_entity.id
_entity.type
_entity.pdbx_description
1 polymer ?
#
loop_
_entity_poly.entity_id
_entity_poly.type
_entity_poly.pdbx_seq_one_letter_code
_entity_poly.pdbx_strand_id
1 'polypeptide(L)'
;MKVFANRENYIYFLWKIRKLLLGHCSVVAYCLMPNHFHLLLFVHATEIDIKQETGTDNPKTRTLNQAIGIMLRSYTSALQKQEKFTGSLFQQHTKAFCLTDPGGITPAYFNTAFGVIINTLPPERQYPQVCFDYIHKNPVDANLVSKPEDWEFSSARDYSGLRKGTLVNMDLAKYFGLTYR
;
A
#
# COMPACT_ATOMS: atom_id res chain seq x y z
N MET A 1 -13.57 -7.12 -12.14
CA MET A 1 -12.31 -7.01 -12.90
C MET A 1 -11.15 -7.31 -11.95
N LYS A 2 -10.15 -8.09 -12.38
CA LYS A 2 -8.95 -8.37 -11.57
C LYS A 2 -7.90 -7.31 -11.85
N VAL A 3 -7.37 -6.67 -10.81
CA VAL A 3 -6.24 -5.75 -10.89
C VAL A 3 -4.94 -6.52 -11.15
N PHE A 4 -4.85 -7.74 -10.63
CA PHE A 4 -3.71 -8.63 -10.82
C PHE A 4 -4.22 -9.95 -11.38
N ALA A 5 -4.07 -10.15 -12.68
CA ALA A 5 -4.59 -11.34 -13.37
C ALA A 5 -3.64 -12.55 -13.21
N ASN A 6 -2.32 -12.28 -13.17
CA ASN A 6 -1.29 -13.30 -13.03
C ASN A 6 -0.18 -12.84 -12.06
N ARG A 7 0.73 -13.77 -11.70
CA ARG A 7 1.84 -13.52 -10.78
C ARG A 7 2.77 -12.38 -11.23
N GLU A 8 3.02 -12.24 -12.52
CA GLU A 8 3.89 -11.19 -13.07
C GLU A 8 3.32 -9.80 -12.82
N ASN A 9 1.99 -9.66 -12.85
CA ASN A 9 1.31 -8.41 -12.54
C ASN A 9 1.60 -7.94 -11.10
N TYR A 10 1.56 -8.86 -10.13
CA TYR A 10 1.91 -8.56 -8.74
C TYR A 10 3.37 -8.11 -8.61
N ILE A 11 4.29 -8.86 -9.23
CA ILE A 11 5.72 -8.56 -9.20
C ILE A 11 6.00 -7.19 -9.82
N TYR A 12 5.41 -6.91 -10.97
CA TYR A 12 5.56 -5.63 -11.66
C TYR A 12 5.03 -4.46 -10.83
N PHE A 13 3.91 -4.65 -10.13
CA PHE A 13 3.36 -3.63 -9.24
C PHE A 13 4.28 -3.36 -8.04
N LEU A 14 4.82 -4.41 -7.40
CA LEU A 14 5.80 -4.29 -6.31
C LEU A 14 7.10 -3.60 -6.77
N TRP A 15 7.52 -3.84 -8.01
CA TRP A 15 8.64 -3.13 -8.62
C TRP A 15 8.34 -1.64 -8.79
N LYS A 16 7.13 -1.27 -9.24
CA LYS A 16 6.75 0.14 -9.35
C LYS A 16 6.65 0.83 -8.00
N ILE A 17 6.13 0.17 -6.96
CA ILE A 17 6.15 0.69 -5.59
C ILE A 17 7.58 1.04 -5.19
N ARG A 18 8.53 0.12 -5.38
CA ARG A 18 9.95 0.36 -5.09
C ARG A 18 10.49 1.56 -5.85
N LYS A 19 10.24 1.61 -7.15
CA LYS A 19 10.84 2.60 -8.04
C LYS A 19 10.29 4.01 -7.81
N LEU A 20 9.01 4.14 -7.44
CA LEU A 20 8.31 5.42 -7.40
C LEU A 20 7.99 5.90 -6.00
N LEU A 21 7.73 5.02 -5.03
CA LEU A 21 7.27 5.43 -3.70
C LEU A 21 8.39 5.50 -2.67
N LEU A 22 9.44 4.67 -2.77
CA LEU A 22 10.49 4.61 -1.74
C LEU A 22 11.33 5.88 -1.58
N GLY A 23 11.31 6.78 -2.57
CA GLY A 23 11.91 8.12 -2.42
C GLY A 23 11.10 9.06 -1.52
N HIS A 24 9.79 8.81 -1.38
CA HIS A 24 8.86 9.65 -0.61
C HIS A 24 8.53 9.06 0.76
N CYS A 25 8.43 7.74 0.84
CA CYS A 25 7.90 7.06 2.02
C CYS A 25 8.56 5.69 2.23
N SER A 26 8.50 5.21 3.47
CA SER A 26 8.76 3.81 3.79
C SER A 26 7.46 3.03 3.80
N VAL A 27 7.49 1.82 3.23
CA VAL A 27 6.37 0.88 3.34
C VAL A 27 6.45 0.18 4.69
N VAL A 28 5.41 0.29 5.49
CA VAL A 28 5.30 -0.37 6.80
C VAL A 28 4.60 -1.71 6.63
N ALA A 29 3.47 -1.74 5.92
CA ALA A 29 2.75 -2.96 5.57
C ALA A 29 2.12 -2.83 4.18
N TYR A 30 1.92 -3.96 3.53
CA TYR A 30 1.16 -4.06 2.28
C TYR A 30 0.44 -5.41 2.16
N CYS A 31 -0.65 -5.40 1.38
CA CYS A 31 -1.30 -6.60 0.88
C CYS A 31 -1.87 -6.33 -0.52
N LEU A 32 -1.45 -7.11 -1.52
CA LEU A 32 -1.99 -7.06 -2.88
C LEU A 32 -3.00 -8.18 -3.06
N MET A 33 -4.26 -7.84 -3.30
CA MET A 33 -5.38 -8.77 -3.49
C MET A 33 -5.76 -8.81 -4.97
N PRO A 34 -6.38 -9.87 -5.51
CA PRO A 34 -6.67 -9.98 -6.94
C PRO A 34 -7.43 -8.78 -7.55
N ASN A 35 -8.24 -8.08 -6.76
CA ASN A 35 -9.11 -6.98 -7.20
C ASN A 35 -8.78 -5.61 -6.54
N HIS A 36 -7.91 -5.53 -5.55
CA HIS A 36 -7.55 -4.28 -4.86
C HIS A 36 -6.21 -4.42 -4.13
N PHE A 37 -5.70 -3.36 -3.52
CA PHE A 37 -4.49 -3.43 -2.69
C PHE A 37 -4.60 -2.46 -1.52
N HIS A 38 -3.85 -2.75 -0.45
CA HIS A 38 -3.71 -1.89 0.71
C HIS A 38 -2.24 -1.62 1.00
N LEU A 39 -1.92 -0.39 1.38
CA LEU A 39 -0.59 0.06 1.77
C LEU A 39 -0.70 0.85 3.08
N LEU A 40 0.19 0.55 4.02
CA LEU A 40 0.48 1.40 5.17
C LEU A 40 1.85 2.03 4.94
N LEU A 41 1.88 3.36 4.83
CA LEU A 41 3.05 4.12 4.45
C LEU A 41 3.41 5.10 5.56
N PHE A 42 4.70 5.22 5.86
CA PHE A 42 5.24 6.33 6.63
C PHE A 42 5.88 7.33 5.66
N VAL A 43 5.31 8.53 5.59
CA VAL A 43 5.74 9.57 4.63
C VAL A 43 6.88 10.39 5.24
N HIS A 44 8.04 10.36 4.60
CA HIS A 44 9.20 11.18 5.00
C HIS A 44 9.16 12.56 4.35
N ALA A 45 8.78 12.60 3.07
CA ALA A 45 8.72 13.82 2.28
C ALA A 45 7.56 13.76 1.28
N THR A 46 6.75 14.81 1.26
CA THR A 46 5.65 14.96 0.29
C THR A 46 6.14 15.38 -1.09
N GLU A 47 7.37 15.87 -1.21
CA GLU A 47 8.01 16.34 -2.44
C GLU A 47 9.51 16.01 -2.42
N ILE A 48 10.05 15.59 -3.56
CA ILE A 48 11.48 15.28 -3.74
C ILE A 48 12.01 15.86 -5.05
N ASP A 49 13.31 16.15 -5.09
CA ASP A 49 14.00 16.53 -6.32
C ASP A 49 14.26 15.31 -7.22
N ILE A 50 14.01 15.46 -8.51
CA ILE A 50 14.35 14.45 -9.52
C ILE A 50 15.61 14.87 -10.24
N LYS A 51 16.66 14.04 -10.15
CA LYS A 51 17.86 14.20 -10.98
C LYS A 51 17.50 13.92 -12.44
N GLN A 52 17.66 14.91 -13.31
CA GLN A 52 17.63 14.70 -14.77
C GLN A 52 19.02 14.30 -15.25
N GLU A 53 19.09 13.37 -16.21
CA GLU A 53 20.31 13.07 -16.96
C GLU A 53 20.56 14.09 -18.10
N THR A 54 19.56 14.89 -18.45
CA THR A 54 19.62 15.89 -19.53
C THR A 54 19.70 17.29 -18.95
N GLY A 55 20.83 17.98 -19.20
CA GLY A 55 21.24 19.27 -18.63
C GLY A 55 20.32 20.46 -18.93
N THR A 56 19.15 20.47 -18.29
CA THR A 56 18.30 21.66 -18.17
C THR A 56 18.31 22.09 -16.70
N ASP A 57 18.80 23.31 -16.43
CA ASP A 57 19.21 23.82 -15.11
C ASP A 57 18.06 24.08 -14.09
N ASN A 58 16.84 23.60 -14.34
CA ASN A 58 15.75 23.74 -13.39
C ASN A 58 15.52 22.43 -12.61
N PRO A 59 15.65 22.45 -11.26
CA PRO A 59 15.34 21.29 -10.44
C PRO A 59 13.86 20.93 -10.64
N LYS A 60 13.62 19.73 -11.17
CA LYS A 60 12.27 19.23 -11.36
C LYS A 60 11.88 18.43 -10.12
N THR A 61 10.93 18.95 -9.36
CA THR A 61 10.40 18.23 -8.20
C THR A 61 9.32 17.24 -8.64
N ARG A 62 9.05 16.26 -7.76
CA ARG A 62 7.89 15.38 -7.85
C ARG A 62 7.26 15.26 -6.49
N THR A 63 5.94 15.31 -6.43
CA THR A 63 5.19 15.07 -5.20
C THR A 63 4.84 13.59 -5.04
N LEU A 64 4.56 13.15 -3.81
CA LEU A 64 4.10 11.79 -3.53
C LEU A 64 2.81 11.46 -4.31
N ASN A 65 1.87 12.41 -4.40
CA ASN A 65 0.64 12.24 -5.17
C ASN A 65 0.92 12.04 -6.67
N GLN A 66 1.88 12.79 -7.23
CA GLN A 66 2.32 12.58 -8.60
C GLN A 66 2.99 11.22 -8.77
N ALA A 67 3.82 10.78 -7.83
CA ALA A 67 4.47 9.47 -7.86
C ALA A 67 3.45 8.32 -7.85
N ILE A 68 2.44 8.37 -6.96
CA ILE A 68 1.32 7.43 -6.91
C ILE A 68 0.55 7.45 -8.24
N GLY A 69 0.23 8.65 -8.76
CA GLY A 69 -0.46 8.78 -10.04
C GLY A 69 0.31 8.16 -11.21
N ILE A 70 1.63 8.38 -11.28
CA ILE A 70 2.50 7.77 -12.29
C ILE A 70 2.55 6.25 -12.11
N MET A 71 2.64 5.77 -10.87
CA MET A 71 2.66 4.33 -10.54
C MET A 71 1.42 3.63 -11.09
N LEU A 72 0.23 4.14 -10.74
CA LEU A 72 -1.05 3.55 -11.12
C LEU A 72 -1.28 3.63 -12.64
N ARG A 73 -1.07 4.81 -13.25
CA ARG A 73 -1.27 4.97 -14.70
C ARG A 73 -0.33 4.08 -15.51
N SER A 74 0.96 4.07 -15.18
CA SER A 74 1.94 3.27 -15.92
C SER A 74 1.79 1.76 -15.69
N TYR A 75 1.16 1.34 -14.59
CA TYR A 75 0.75 -0.04 -14.39
C TYR A 75 -0.44 -0.40 -15.29
N THR A 76 -1.49 0.43 -15.26
CA THR A 76 -2.67 0.26 -16.12
C THR A 76 -2.31 0.18 -17.60
N SER A 77 -1.46 1.09 -18.09
CA SER A 77 -1.03 1.09 -19.49
C SER A 77 -0.28 -0.19 -19.89
N ALA A 78 0.52 -0.76 -18.97
CA ALA A 78 1.23 -2.01 -19.24
C ALA A 78 0.25 -3.20 -19.32
N LEU A 79 -0.73 -3.26 -18.42
CA LEU A 79 -1.76 -4.31 -18.45
C LEU A 79 -2.66 -4.21 -19.67
N GLN A 80 -3.09 -3.00 -20.04
CA GLN A 80 -3.85 -2.77 -21.26
C GLN A 80 -3.10 -3.29 -22.49
N LYS A 81 -1.78 -3.06 -22.56
CA LYS A 81 -0.93 -3.59 -23.63
C LYS A 81 -0.82 -5.12 -23.59
N GLN A 82 -0.66 -5.70 -22.40
CA GLN A 82 -0.55 -7.15 -22.20
C GLN A 82 -1.85 -7.88 -22.60
N GLU A 83 -3.00 -7.35 -22.15
CA GLU A 83 -4.31 -7.98 -22.23
C GLU A 83 -5.16 -7.46 -23.39
N LYS A 84 -4.63 -6.54 -24.21
CA LYS A 84 -5.28 -5.95 -25.39
C LYS A 84 -6.66 -5.33 -25.11
N PHE A 85 -6.81 -4.62 -24.00
CA PHE A 85 -8.04 -3.89 -23.65
C PHE A 85 -7.78 -2.40 -23.42
N THR A 86 -8.86 -1.61 -23.31
CA THR A 86 -8.84 -0.18 -23.02
C THR A 86 -9.82 0.16 -21.88
N GLY A 87 -9.60 1.29 -21.21
CA GLY A 87 -10.48 1.76 -20.11
C GLY A 87 -9.78 1.88 -18.76
N SER A 88 -10.50 2.33 -17.72
CA SER A 88 -9.91 2.52 -16.40
C SER A 88 -9.76 1.19 -15.66
N LEU A 89 -8.57 0.91 -15.11
CA LEU A 89 -8.34 -0.24 -14.23
C LEU A 89 -8.67 0.05 -12.77
N PHE A 90 -8.35 1.25 -12.30
CA PHE A 90 -8.55 1.68 -10.92
C PHE A 90 -9.78 2.58 -10.81
N GLN A 91 -10.42 2.58 -9.63
CA GLN A 91 -11.46 3.55 -9.31
C GLN A 91 -10.88 4.97 -9.30
N GLN A 92 -11.71 5.95 -9.65
CA GLN A 92 -11.34 7.36 -9.53
C GLN A 92 -11.17 7.70 -8.04
N HIS A 93 -10.08 8.39 -7.71
CA HIS A 93 -9.64 8.76 -6.36
C HIS A 93 -9.25 7.57 -5.47
N THR A 94 -7.96 7.49 -5.12
CA THR A 94 -7.46 6.54 -4.12
C THR A 94 -7.89 6.99 -2.72
N LYS A 95 -8.54 6.11 -1.95
CA LYS A 95 -8.84 6.38 -0.54
C LYS A 95 -7.52 6.41 0.25
N ALA A 96 -7.27 7.52 0.93
CA ALA A 96 -6.10 7.71 1.78
C ALA A 96 -6.54 8.38 3.09
N PHE A 97 -6.02 7.90 4.20
CA PHE A 97 -6.33 8.41 5.53
C PHE A 97 -5.02 8.75 6.26
N CYS A 98 -4.94 9.96 6.82
CA CYS A 98 -3.82 10.34 7.68
C CYS A 98 -4.10 9.80 9.09
N LEU A 99 -3.27 8.88 9.57
CA LEU A 99 -3.49 8.25 10.88
C LEU A 99 -3.07 9.13 12.06
N THR A 100 -2.34 10.21 11.81
CA THR A 100 -1.77 11.12 12.81
C THR A 100 -2.38 12.52 12.77
N ASP A 101 -3.50 12.71 12.06
CA ASP A 101 -4.17 14.01 11.98
C ASP A 101 -4.97 14.27 13.28
N PRO A 102 -4.63 15.31 14.07
CA PRO A 102 -5.35 15.63 15.30
C PRO A 102 -6.71 16.30 15.06
N GLY A 103 -7.02 16.76 13.84
CA GLY A 103 -8.21 17.55 13.53
C GLY A 103 -9.47 16.76 13.14
N GLY A 104 -9.35 15.44 12.95
CA GLY A 104 -10.47 14.60 12.54
C GLY A 104 -10.82 13.58 13.61
N ILE A 105 -11.99 13.71 14.25
CA ILE A 105 -12.68 12.54 14.80
C ILE A 105 -12.94 11.64 13.59
N THR A 106 -12.05 10.71 13.32
CA THR A 106 -12.19 9.79 12.20
C THR A 106 -13.34 8.86 12.54
N PRO A 107 -14.42 8.83 11.73
CA PRO A 107 -15.37 7.75 11.80
C PRO A 107 -14.63 6.55 11.20
N ALA A 108 -13.90 5.81 12.03
CA ALA A 108 -13.29 4.54 11.67
C ALA A 108 -14.41 3.48 11.49
N TYR A 109 -15.24 3.66 10.46
CA TYR A 109 -16.28 2.73 10.03
C TYR A 109 -15.62 1.77 9.04
N PHE A 110 -15.19 0.60 9.53
CA PHE A 110 -14.80 -0.49 8.64
C PHE A 110 -16.05 -1.31 8.35
N ASN A 111 -16.52 -1.29 7.10
CA ASN A 111 -17.55 -2.22 6.63
C ASN A 111 -16.93 -3.61 6.50
N THR A 112 -17.21 -4.47 7.46
CA THR A 112 -16.97 -5.90 7.33
C THR A 112 -18.24 -6.58 6.79
N ALA A 113 -18.11 -7.80 6.26
CA ALA A 113 -19.29 -8.60 5.86
C ALA A 113 -20.26 -8.86 7.04
N PHE A 114 -19.82 -8.63 8.29
CA PHE A 114 -20.57 -8.83 9.52
C PHE A 114 -21.00 -7.50 10.20
N GLY A 115 -20.82 -6.35 9.54
CA GLY A 115 -21.28 -5.04 10.03
C GLY A 115 -20.19 -3.97 10.13
N VAL A 116 -20.60 -2.81 10.61
CA VAL A 116 -19.75 -1.63 10.84
C VAL A 116 -19.03 -1.77 12.18
N ILE A 117 -17.70 -1.80 12.16
CA ILE A 117 -16.91 -1.60 13.39
C ILE A 117 -16.80 -0.09 13.61
N ILE A 118 -17.21 0.41 14.77
CA ILE A 118 -16.99 1.80 15.23
C ILE A 118 -15.94 1.76 16.32
N ASN A 119 -14.72 2.27 16.06
CA ASN A 119 -13.69 2.39 17.09
C ASN A 119 -13.97 3.60 17.99
N THR A 120 -14.57 3.39 19.14
CA THR A 120 -14.55 4.32 20.28
C THR A 120 -13.35 3.98 21.16
N LEU A 121 -12.19 4.65 21.04
CA LEU A 121 -11.09 4.79 22.03
C LEU A 121 -9.83 5.44 21.37
N PRO A 122 -8.85 5.99 22.13
CA PRO A 122 -8.01 7.10 21.66
C PRO A 122 -6.97 6.71 20.58
N PRO A 123 -6.72 7.59 19.60
CA PRO A 123 -6.52 7.17 18.21
C PRO A 123 -5.05 6.90 17.83
N GLU A 124 -4.07 7.39 18.58
CA GLU A 124 -2.73 7.64 18.01
C GLU A 124 -1.81 6.41 17.94
N ARG A 125 -1.96 5.42 18.85
CA ARG A 125 -1.14 4.19 18.84
C ARG A 125 -1.92 2.93 18.48
N GLN A 126 -3.21 2.87 18.81
CA GLN A 126 -4.04 1.70 18.53
C GLN A 126 -4.51 1.67 17.08
N TYR A 127 -4.80 2.83 16.47
CA TYR A 127 -5.31 2.86 15.10
C TYR A 127 -4.29 2.36 14.06
N PRO A 128 -2.98 2.71 14.14
CA PRO A 128 -1.97 2.11 13.27
C PRO A 128 -1.87 0.58 13.40
N GLN A 129 -1.98 0.03 14.62
CA GLN A 129 -2.01 -1.41 14.84
C GLN A 129 -3.26 -2.05 14.22
N VAL A 130 -4.44 -1.44 14.41
CA VAL A 130 -5.68 -1.91 13.79
C VAL A 130 -5.57 -1.94 12.26
N CYS A 131 -5.01 -0.88 11.64
CA CYS A 131 -4.78 -0.86 10.20
C CYS A 131 -3.76 -1.93 9.77
N PHE A 132 -2.68 -2.12 10.54
CA PHE A 132 -1.66 -3.14 10.28
C PHE A 132 -2.27 -4.55 10.29
N ASP A 133 -3.03 -4.89 11.33
CA ASP A 133 -3.71 -6.18 11.48
C ASP A 133 -4.75 -6.39 10.36
N TYR A 134 -5.55 -5.36 10.07
CA TYR A 134 -6.52 -5.40 8.98
C TYR A 134 -5.84 -5.69 7.63
N ILE A 135 -4.75 -4.99 7.31
CA ILE A 135 -4.00 -5.19 6.05
C ILE A 135 -3.55 -6.64 5.92
N HIS A 136 -3.01 -7.24 6.99
CA HIS A 136 -2.52 -8.62 6.95
C HIS A 136 -3.63 -9.65 6.95
N LYS A 137 -4.76 -9.39 7.62
CA LYS A 137 -5.90 -10.31 7.68
C LYS A 137 -6.72 -10.36 6.38
N ASN A 138 -6.64 -9.34 5.52
CA ASN A 138 -7.40 -9.24 4.27
C ASN A 138 -7.46 -10.53 3.42
N PRO A 139 -6.36 -11.27 3.17
CA PRO A 139 -6.40 -12.53 2.43
C PRO A 139 -7.26 -13.62 3.09
N VAL A 140 -7.25 -13.67 4.42
CA VAL A 140 -8.06 -14.63 5.20
C VAL A 140 -9.53 -14.22 5.17
N ASP A 141 -9.82 -12.93 5.40
CA ASP A 141 -11.19 -12.42 5.37
C ASP A 141 -11.84 -12.55 3.98
N ALA A 142 -11.03 -12.55 2.93
CA ALA A 142 -11.45 -12.81 1.55
C ALA A 142 -11.47 -14.31 1.17
N ASN A 143 -11.23 -15.22 2.11
CA ASN A 143 -11.16 -16.67 1.90
C ASN A 143 -10.14 -17.11 0.84
N LEU A 144 -9.04 -16.38 0.66
CA LEU A 144 -7.96 -16.75 -0.26
C LEU A 144 -6.99 -17.76 0.35
N VAL A 145 -6.77 -17.67 1.66
CA VAL A 145 -5.84 -18.51 2.43
C VAL A 145 -6.36 -18.71 3.85
N SER A 146 -5.88 -19.76 4.52
CA SER A 146 -6.24 -20.03 5.93
C SER A 146 -5.45 -19.20 6.93
N LYS A 147 -4.22 -18.79 6.59
CA LYS A 147 -3.38 -17.93 7.43
C LYS A 147 -2.86 -16.71 6.67
N PRO A 148 -2.68 -15.55 7.31
CA PRO A 148 -2.20 -14.33 6.64
C PRO A 148 -0.89 -14.51 5.88
N GLU A 149 0.08 -15.21 6.48
CA GLU A 149 1.42 -15.44 5.92
C GLU A 149 1.46 -16.40 4.71
N ASP A 150 0.38 -17.15 4.49
CA ASP A 150 0.26 -18.04 3.33
C ASP A 150 0.05 -17.25 2.03
N TRP A 151 -0.46 -16.01 2.11
CA TRP A 151 -0.64 -15.17 0.94
C TRP A 151 0.69 -14.60 0.43
N GLU A 152 1.12 -15.04 -0.74
CA GLU A 152 2.42 -14.67 -1.33
C GLU A 152 2.61 -13.15 -1.43
N PHE A 153 1.56 -12.40 -1.80
CA PHE A 153 1.66 -10.96 -2.07
C PHE A 153 1.21 -10.09 -0.89
N SER A 154 1.40 -10.58 0.33
CA SER A 154 1.26 -9.83 1.59
C SER A 154 2.58 -9.70 2.31
N SER A 155 2.79 -8.58 3.00
CA SER A 155 3.90 -8.41 3.96
C SER A 155 3.77 -9.26 5.22
N ALA A 156 2.61 -9.87 5.48
CA ALA A 156 2.42 -10.82 6.58
C ALA A 156 3.49 -11.92 6.57
N ARG A 157 3.88 -12.38 5.38
CA ARG A 157 4.94 -13.38 5.18
C ARG A 157 6.33 -12.89 5.57
N ASP A 158 6.59 -11.58 5.48
CA ASP A 158 7.85 -10.99 5.96
C ASP A 158 7.86 -10.95 7.49
N TYR A 159 6.76 -10.49 8.08
CA TYR A 159 6.61 -10.38 9.54
C TYR A 159 6.56 -11.74 10.25
N SER A 160 6.09 -12.80 9.59
CA SER A 160 6.14 -14.17 10.13
C SER A 160 7.52 -14.83 10.03
N GLY A 161 8.49 -14.18 9.37
CA GLY A 161 9.83 -14.75 9.13
C GLY A 161 9.89 -15.79 8.01
N LEU A 162 8.77 -16.11 7.35
CA LEU A 162 8.72 -17.04 6.22
C LEU A 162 9.32 -16.46 4.93
N ARG A 163 9.48 -15.12 4.86
CA ARG A 163 10.16 -14.42 3.77
C ARG A 163 11.09 -13.36 4.35
N LYS A 164 12.27 -13.21 3.75
CA LYS A 164 13.23 -12.12 4.06
C LYS A 164 13.13 -11.03 2.99
N GLY A 165 11.95 -10.43 2.83
CA GLY A 165 11.72 -9.39 1.84
C GLY A 165 12.34 -8.05 2.26
N THR A 166 12.58 -7.20 1.26
CA THR A 166 13.25 -5.89 1.44
C THR A 166 12.32 -4.70 1.22
N LEU A 167 11.02 -4.92 0.97
CA LEU A 167 10.09 -3.81 0.72
C LEU A 167 9.73 -3.07 2.01
N VAL A 168 9.43 -3.85 3.05
CA VAL A 168 8.89 -3.34 4.30
C VAL A 168 10.02 -2.94 5.23
N ASN A 169 9.88 -1.77 5.85
CA ASN A 169 10.76 -1.32 6.90
C ASN A 169 10.26 -1.86 8.25
N MET A 170 10.69 -3.07 8.60
CA MET A 170 10.29 -3.75 9.84
C MET A 170 10.82 -3.05 11.08
N ASP A 171 11.96 -2.36 11.01
CA ASP A 171 12.50 -1.61 12.14
C ASP A 171 11.67 -0.35 12.42
N LEU A 172 11.15 0.29 11.37
CA LEU A 172 10.18 1.37 11.52
C LEU A 172 8.87 0.88 12.12
N ALA A 173 8.38 -0.29 11.70
CA ALA A 173 7.19 -0.89 12.31
C ALA A 173 7.39 -1.13 13.82
N LYS A 174 8.54 -1.69 14.21
CA LYS A 174 8.92 -1.89 15.63
C LYS A 174 9.04 -0.56 16.38
N TYR A 175 9.63 0.46 15.75
CA TYR A 175 9.75 1.81 16.34
C TYR A 175 8.38 2.40 16.70
N PHE A 176 7.37 2.18 15.87
CA PHE A 176 5.98 2.58 16.15
C PHE A 176 5.22 1.61 17.06
N GLY A 177 5.87 0.56 17.57
CA GLY A 177 5.26 -0.43 18.45
C GLY A 177 4.29 -1.38 17.74
N LEU A 178 4.37 -1.51 16.42
CA LEU A 178 3.54 -2.43 15.66
C LEU A 178 4.02 -3.86 15.86
N THR A 179 3.10 -4.75 16.24
CA THR A 179 3.38 -6.17 16.50
C THR A 179 2.58 -7.05 15.55
N TYR A 180 3.24 -7.96 14.85
CA TYR A 180 2.58 -9.05 14.13
C TYR A 180 2.32 -10.19 15.10
N ARG A 181 1.08 -10.69 15.15
CA ARG A 181 0.60 -11.70 16.11
C ARG A 181 -0.03 -12.88 15.39
#